data_AF-A0A6B2LNR2-F1
#
_entry.id   AF-A0A6B2LNR2-F1
#
_cell.length_a   1.000
_cell.length_b   1.000
_cell.length_c   1.000
_cell.angle_alpha   90.00
_cell.angle_beta   90.00
_cell.angle_gamma   90.00
#
_symmetry.space_group_name_H-M   'P 1'
#
loop_
_entity.id
_entity.type
_entity.pdbx_description
1 polymer ?
#
loop_
_entity_poly.entity_id
_entity_poly.type
_entity_poly.pdbx_seq_one_letter_code
_entity_poly.pdbx_strand_id
1 'polypeptide(L)'
;MRGDVWFVMSGAQDIMVEGLYWEYVEKDPGPELATRIEKDLQRTLPNHPFFQTELGLDQLRNVLIAYANHDPKEIGYCQGMNFIVGLLLLTMSEGQAFWTLCAILNNYGMKDFFVDNVVLLASSLEQFDMCLKSMAPEIYQHF
;
A
#
# COMPACT_ATOMS: atom_id res chain seq x y z
N MET A 1 8.85 -17.71 -4.80
CA MET A 1 9.37 -17.88 -3.43
C MET A 1 9.14 -16.66 -2.55
N ARG A 2 9.69 -15.45 -2.83
CA ARG A 2 9.38 -14.27 -1.98
C ARG A 2 7.88 -13.97 -1.92
N GLY A 3 7.21 -13.94 -3.08
CA GLY A 3 5.77 -13.69 -3.15
C GLY A 3 4.95 -14.68 -2.32
N ASP A 4 5.20 -15.98 -2.51
CA ASP A 4 4.51 -17.04 -1.77
C ASP A 4 4.74 -16.96 -0.25
N VAL A 5 5.98 -16.71 0.16
CA VAL A 5 6.34 -16.58 1.58
C VAL A 5 5.67 -15.36 2.21
N TRP A 6 5.69 -14.21 1.54
CA TRP A 6 5.05 -12.99 2.05
C TRP A 6 3.53 -13.10 2.09
N PHE A 7 2.94 -13.75 1.09
CA PHE A 7 1.50 -14.03 1.05
C PHE A 7 1.06 -14.86 2.26
N VAL A 8 1.82 -15.90 2.62
CA VAL A 8 1.52 -16.72 3.80
C VAL A 8 1.84 -15.96 5.10
N MET A 9 3.04 -15.36 5.23
CA MET A 9 3.47 -14.73 6.48
C MET A 9 2.62 -13.51 6.87
N SER A 10 2.07 -12.80 5.89
CA SER A 10 1.18 -11.67 6.16
C SER A 10 -0.19 -12.12 6.71
N GLY A 11 -0.57 -13.38 6.52
CA GLY A 11 -1.92 -13.90 6.77
C GLY A 11 -2.91 -13.65 5.62
N ALA A 12 -2.42 -13.22 4.44
CA ALA A 12 -3.27 -12.94 3.29
C ALA A 12 -4.00 -14.18 2.76
N GLN A 13 -3.37 -15.36 2.88
CA GLN A 13 -3.99 -16.62 2.49
C GLN A 13 -5.26 -16.92 3.29
N ASP A 14 -5.31 -16.51 4.56
CA ASP A 14 -6.42 -16.83 5.47
C ASP A 14 -7.65 -15.94 5.26
N ILE A 15 -7.44 -14.73 4.71
CA ILE A 15 -8.50 -13.75 4.44
C ILE A 15 -8.96 -13.74 2.98
N MET A 16 -8.23 -14.42 2.10
CA MET A 16 -8.50 -14.44 0.67
C MET A 16 -9.84 -15.11 0.38
N VAL A 17 -10.67 -14.41 -0.41
CA VAL A 17 -11.91 -14.94 -0.96
C VAL A 17 -11.81 -14.96 -2.48
N GLU A 18 -12.04 -16.14 -3.07
CA GLU A 18 -12.00 -16.31 -4.53
C GLU A 18 -13.05 -15.44 -5.22
N GLY A 19 -12.67 -14.79 -6.33
CA GLY A 19 -13.56 -13.91 -7.11
C GLY A 19 -13.77 -12.51 -6.53
N LEU A 20 -13.77 -12.35 -5.21
CA LEU A 20 -14.11 -11.08 -4.55
C LEU A 20 -13.19 -9.92 -4.92
N TYR A 21 -11.91 -10.20 -5.19
CA TYR A 21 -10.98 -9.19 -5.71
C TYR A 21 -11.53 -8.49 -6.97
N TRP A 22 -12.00 -9.27 -7.94
CA TRP A 22 -12.49 -8.73 -9.21
C TRP A 22 -13.78 -7.93 -9.03
N GLU A 23 -14.64 -8.31 -8.10
CA GLU A 23 -15.81 -7.51 -7.73
C GLU A 23 -15.43 -6.12 -7.22
N TYR A 24 -14.27 -5.98 -6.58
CA TYR A 24 -13.77 -4.67 -6.16
C TYR A 24 -13.10 -3.89 -7.29
N VAL A 25 -12.43 -4.56 -8.23
CA VAL A 25 -11.85 -3.92 -9.43
C VAL A 25 -12.93 -3.32 -10.32
N GLU A 26 -14.06 -3.99 -10.47
CA GLU A 26 -15.17 -3.56 -11.34
C GLU A 26 -15.98 -2.39 -10.77
N LYS A 27 -15.87 -2.10 -9.47
CA LYS A 27 -16.59 -1.00 -8.83
C LYS A 27 -15.92 0.35 -9.14
N ASP A 28 -16.73 1.37 -9.37
CA ASP A 28 -16.25 2.75 -9.50
C ASP A 28 -15.82 3.30 -8.12
N PRO A 29 -14.53 3.63 -7.91
CA PRO A 29 -14.06 4.24 -6.67
C PRO A 29 -14.47 5.71 -6.53
N GLY A 30 -15.13 6.28 -7.54
CA GLY A 30 -15.51 7.68 -7.61
C GLY A 30 -14.40 8.58 -8.18
N PRO A 31 -14.77 9.75 -8.70
CA PRO A 31 -13.88 10.59 -9.51
C PRO A 31 -12.66 11.11 -8.76
N GLU A 32 -12.80 11.37 -7.46
CA GLU A 32 -11.71 11.89 -6.62
C GLU A 32 -10.61 10.84 -6.43
N LEU A 33 -10.97 9.64 -5.97
CA LEU A 33 -10.01 8.56 -5.73
C LEU A 33 -9.39 8.08 -7.04
N ALA A 34 -10.19 7.92 -8.11
CA ALA A 34 -9.69 7.58 -9.43
C ALA A 34 -8.62 8.58 -9.91
N THR A 35 -8.86 9.88 -9.76
CA THR A 35 -7.90 10.93 -10.14
C THR A 35 -6.62 10.86 -9.32
N ARG A 36 -6.72 10.59 -8.01
CA ARG A 36 -5.56 10.45 -7.11
C ARG A 36 -4.73 9.23 -7.47
N ILE A 37 -5.37 8.09 -7.72
CA ILE A 37 -4.71 6.86 -8.13
C ILE A 37 -3.96 7.08 -9.45
N GLU A 38 -4.61 7.66 -10.47
CA GLU A 38 -4.00 7.85 -11.80
C GLU A 38 -2.74 8.74 -11.76
N LYS A 39 -2.76 9.81 -10.94
CA LYS A 39 -1.58 10.65 -10.71
C LYS A 39 -0.40 9.88 -10.11
N ASP A 40 -0.69 8.85 -9.33
CA ASP A 40 0.32 8.10 -8.60
C ASP A 40 0.92 6.95 -9.41
N LEU A 41 0.20 6.44 -10.42
CA LEU A 41 0.69 5.35 -11.28
C LEU A 41 2.03 5.69 -11.94
N GLN A 42 2.10 6.84 -12.62
CA GLN A 42 3.26 7.23 -13.42
C GLN A 42 4.51 7.56 -12.59
N ARG A 43 4.35 7.84 -11.30
CA ARG A 43 5.45 8.11 -10.36
C ARG A 43 5.79 6.91 -9.48
N THR A 44 5.09 5.78 -9.63
CA THR A 44 5.36 4.55 -8.89
C THR A 44 6.45 3.75 -9.59
N LEU A 45 7.64 3.70 -9.00
CA LEU A 45 8.79 2.95 -9.52
C LEU A 45 9.02 3.19 -11.04
N PRO A 46 9.08 4.46 -11.50
CA PRO A 46 8.97 4.81 -12.92
C PRO A 46 10.10 4.26 -13.81
N ASN A 47 11.23 3.91 -13.19
CA ASN A 47 12.40 3.37 -13.88
C ASN A 47 12.41 1.83 -13.92
N HIS A 48 11.44 1.17 -13.29
CA HIS A 48 11.37 -0.29 -13.31
C HIS A 48 10.65 -0.76 -14.58
N PRO A 49 11.22 -1.68 -15.38
CA PRO A 49 10.67 -2.05 -16.69
C PRO A 49 9.21 -2.50 -16.66
N PHE A 50 8.79 -3.21 -15.60
CA PHE A 50 7.40 -3.64 -15.44
C PHE A 50 6.40 -2.48 -15.43
N PHE A 51 6.70 -1.38 -14.73
CA PHE A 51 5.83 -0.20 -14.62
C PHE A 51 5.96 0.77 -15.79
N GLN A 52 6.78 0.43 -16.80
CA GLN A 52 6.81 1.11 -18.09
C GLN A 52 5.91 0.42 -19.13
N THR A 53 5.20 -0.65 -18.73
CA THR A 53 4.24 -1.36 -19.56
C THR A 53 2.80 -1.04 -19.17
N GLU A 54 1.89 -1.08 -20.13
CA GLU A 54 0.44 -0.92 -19.89
C GLU A 54 -0.06 -1.95 -18.87
N LEU A 55 0.32 -3.23 -19.05
CA LEU A 55 -0.03 -4.30 -18.11
C LEU A 55 0.39 -3.99 -16.66
N GLY A 56 1.62 -3.52 -16.44
CA GLY A 56 2.10 -3.24 -15.09
C GLY A 56 1.39 -2.05 -14.43
N LEU A 57 1.10 -1.01 -15.22
CA LEU A 57 0.31 0.14 -14.76
C LEU A 57 -1.15 -0.25 -14.50
N ASP A 58 -1.72 -1.13 -15.31
CA ASP A 58 -3.08 -1.64 -15.14
C ASP A 58 -3.21 -2.50 -13.90
N GLN A 59 -2.27 -3.41 -13.65
CA GLN A 59 -2.28 -4.21 -12.42
C GLN A 59 -2.12 -3.33 -11.16
N LEU A 60 -1.25 -2.31 -11.22
CA LEU A 60 -1.12 -1.34 -10.13
C LEU A 60 -2.43 -0.57 -9.91
N ARG A 61 -3.07 -0.09 -10.99
CA ARG A 61 -4.34 0.60 -10.92
C ARG A 61 -5.43 -0.29 -10.32
N ASN A 62 -5.57 -1.52 -10.80
CA ASN A 62 -6.61 -2.44 -10.35
C ASN A 62 -6.50 -2.74 -8.86
N VAL A 63 -5.29 -3.01 -8.35
CA VAL A 63 -5.10 -3.29 -6.92
C VAL A 63 -5.45 -2.06 -6.07
N LEU A 64 -5.07 -0.86 -6.51
CA LEU A 64 -5.38 0.38 -5.80
C LEU A 64 -6.88 0.72 -5.82
N ILE A 65 -7.55 0.50 -6.95
CA ILE A 65 -9.01 0.63 -7.07
C ILE A 65 -9.70 -0.39 -6.17
N ALA A 66 -9.26 -1.65 -6.22
CA ALA A 66 -9.84 -2.72 -5.43
C ALA A 66 -9.74 -2.43 -3.93
N TYR A 67 -8.59 -1.93 -3.47
CA TYR A 67 -8.42 -1.54 -2.08
C TYR A 67 -9.32 -0.36 -1.70
N ALA A 68 -9.38 0.68 -2.54
CA ALA A 68 -10.26 1.83 -2.31
C ALA A 68 -11.73 1.42 -2.17
N ASN A 69 -12.17 0.42 -2.93
CA ASN A 69 -13.53 -0.13 -2.88
C ASN A 69 -13.75 -1.15 -1.75
N HIS A 70 -12.68 -1.79 -1.26
CA HIS A 70 -12.72 -2.71 -0.14
C HIS A 70 -12.94 -1.97 1.19
N ASP A 71 -12.24 -0.85 1.39
CA ASP A 71 -12.33 -0.04 2.60
C ASP A 71 -12.54 1.46 2.28
N PRO A 72 -13.70 1.85 1.71
CA PRO A 72 -13.94 3.22 1.27
C PRO A 72 -14.17 4.22 2.41
N LYS A 73 -14.42 3.74 3.64
CA LYS A 73 -14.82 4.59 4.77
C LYS A 73 -13.70 4.86 5.76
N GLU A 74 -12.80 3.91 6.01
CA GLU A 74 -11.69 4.16 6.94
C GLU A 74 -10.50 4.82 6.23
N ILE A 75 -10.11 4.31 5.05
CA ILE A 75 -8.91 4.79 4.34
C ILE A 75 -9.23 5.23 2.90
N GLY A 76 -10.01 4.44 2.17
CA GLY A 76 -10.08 4.53 0.72
C GLY A 76 -8.69 4.32 0.11
N TYR A 77 -8.21 5.31 -0.63
CA TYR A 77 -6.83 5.35 -1.14
C TYR A 77 -6.04 6.48 -0.48
N CYS A 78 -4.91 6.14 0.14
CA CYS A 78 -3.95 7.10 0.68
C CYS A 78 -2.63 7.07 -0.10
N GLN A 79 -2.07 8.28 -0.32
CA GLN A 79 -0.80 8.43 -1.03
C GLN A 79 0.32 7.69 -0.29
N GLY A 80 1.10 6.89 -1.02
CA GLY A 80 2.14 6.03 -0.47
C GLY A 80 1.80 4.54 -0.60
N MET A 81 0.52 4.18 -0.59
CA MET A 81 0.07 2.80 -0.80
C MET A 81 0.49 2.26 -2.17
N ASN A 82 0.54 3.13 -3.18
CA ASN A 82 1.02 2.82 -4.52
C ASN A 82 2.42 2.19 -4.52
N PHE A 83 3.32 2.60 -3.62
CA PHE A 83 4.66 2.01 -3.54
C PHE A 83 4.67 0.63 -2.87
N ILE A 84 3.81 0.41 -1.87
CA ILE A 84 3.65 -0.91 -1.24
C ILE A 84 3.14 -1.89 -2.30
N VAL A 85 2.07 -1.54 -3.01
CA VAL A 85 1.51 -2.34 -4.09
C VAL A 85 2.52 -2.55 -5.20
N GLY A 86 3.23 -1.50 -5.60
CA GLY A 86 4.28 -1.58 -6.61
C GLY A 86 5.34 -2.63 -6.26
N LEU A 87 5.80 -2.68 -5.01
CA LEU A 87 6.77 -3.68 -4.55
C LEU A 87 6.17 -5.10 -4.51
N LEU A 88 4.92 -5.24 -4.08
CA LEU A 88 4.24 -6.55 -4.04
C LEU A 88 4.13 -7.14 -5.45
N LEU A 89 3.67 -6.35 -6.43
CA LEU A 89 3.49 -6.76 -7.83
C LEU A 89 4.78 -7.25 -8.51
N LEU A 90 5.97 -6.86 -8.02
CA LEU A 90 7.23 -7.40 -8.53
C LEU A 90 7.50 -8.85 -8.12
N THR A 91 6.69 -9.40 -7.21
CA THR A 91 6.98 -10.70 -6.57
C THR A 91 5.80 -11.66 -6.55
N MET A 92 4.58 -11.19 -6.80
CA MET A 92 3.34 -11.98 -6.73
C MET A 92 2.31 -11.50 -7.75
N SER A 93 1.25 -12.28 -7.95
CA SER A 93 0.15 -11.88 -8.84
C SER A 93 -0.64 -10.68 -8.31
N GLU A 94 -1.35 -10.01 -9.20
CA GLU A 94 -2.27 -8.90 -8.89
C GLU A 94 -3.22 -9.20 -7.72
N GLY A 95 -3.94 -10.33 -7.77
CA GLY A 95 -4.86 -10.71 -6.69
C GLY A 95 -4.14 -10.98 -5.36
N GLN A 96 -2.96 -11.62 -5.41
CA GLN A 96 -2.15 -11.83 -4.20
C GLN A 96 -1.64 -10.50 -3.63
N ALA A 97 -1.27 -9.54 -4.47
CA ALA A 97 -0.82 -8.23 -4.04
C ALA A 97 -1.93 -7.46 -3.31
N PHE A 98 -3.17 -7.53 -3.81
CA PHE A 98 -4.34 -6.98 -3.11
C PHE A 98 -4.53 -7.59 -1.71
N TRP A 99 -4.61 -8.92 -1.61
CA TRP A 99 -4.84 -9.58 -0.33
C TRP A 99 -3.68 -9.38 0.65
N THR A 100 -2.43 -9.33 0.15
CA THR A 100 -1.25 -9.02 0.97
C THR A 100 -1.29 -7.59 1.48
N LEU A 101 -1.75 -6.62 0.66
CA LEU A 101 -1.95 -5.25 1.11
C LEU A 101 -2.99 -5.18 2.24
N CYS A 102 -4.17 -5.82 2.07
CA CYS A 102 -5.21 -5.89 3.10
C CYS A 102 -4.66 -6.48 4.41
N ALA A 103 -3.89 -7.57 4.32
CA ALA A 103 -3.30 -8.23 5.47
C ALA A 103 -2.25 -7.35 6.16
N ILE A 104 -1.38 -6.65 5.41
CA ILE A 104 -0.40 -5.72 5.98
C ILE A 104 -1.10 -4.60 6.76
N LEU A 105 -2.13 -3.99 6.17
CA LEU A 105 -2.82 -2.86 6.78
C LEU A 105 -3.62 -3.27 8.02
N ASN A 106 -4.27 -4.44 8.00
CA ASN A 106 -5.10 -4.91 9.12
C ASN A 106 -4.30 -5.65 10.20
N ASN A 107 -3.44 -6.60 9.84
CA ASN A 107 -2.81 -7.51 10.80
C ASN A 107 -1.60 -6.89 11.49
N TYR A 108 -0.93 -5.91 10.86
CA TYR A 108 0.26 -5.26 11.42
C TYR A 108 -0.02 -3.85 11.94
N GLY A 109 -1.30 -3.45 12.04
CA GLY A 109 -1.69 -2.11 12.51
C GLY A 109 -1.23 -0.98 11.59
N MET A 110 -0.79 -1.30 10.36
CA MET A 110 -0.26 -0.28 9.44
C MET A 110 -1.35 0.66 8.93
N LYS A 111 -2.63 0.28 9.04
CA LYS A 111 -3.77 1.12 8.69
C LYS A 111 -3.75 2.48 9.41
N ASP A 112 -3.25 2.53 10.64
CA ASP A 112 -3.23 3.75 11.46
C ASP A 112 -2.21 4.80 10.95
N PHE A 113 -1.34 4.45 10.00
CA PHE A 113 -0.49 5.39 9.27
C PHE A 113 -1.22 6.11 8.12
N PHE A 114 -2.36 5.58 7.66
CA PHE A 114 -3.04 6.04 6.45
C PHE A 114 -4.40 6.71 6.70
N VAL A 115 -4.93 6.62 7.93
CA VAL A 115 -6.16 7.30 8.35
C VAL A 115 -5.93 8.80 8.60
N ASP A 116 -6.98 9.61 8.44
CA ASP A 116 -6.91 11.08 8.44
C ASP A 116 -6.32 11.72 9.71
N ASN A 117 -6.41 11.05 10.86
CA ASN A 117 -5.88 11.59 12.12
C ASN A 117 -4.38 11.31 12.34
N VAL A 118 -3.74 10.49 11.48
CA VAL A 118 -2.30 10.18 11.41
C VAL A 118 -1.60 10.01 12.77
N VAL A 119 -2.31 9.53 13.79
CA VAL A 119 -1.81 9.48 15.18
C VAL A 119 -0.57 8.61 15.29
N LEU A 120 -0.55 7.46 14.59
CA LEU A 120 0.59 6.56 14.61
C LEU A 120 1.80 7.15 13.89
N LEU A 121 1.61 7.94 12.83
CA LEU A 121 2.70 8.64 12.16
C LEU A 121 3.34 9.67 13.09
N ALA A 122 2.52 10.51 13.74
CA ALA A 122 3.02 11.52 14.67
C ALA A 122 3.83 10.88 15.81
N SER A 123 3.28 9.84 16.45
CA SER A 123 3.99 9.13 17.53
C SER A 123 5.26 8.44 17.03
N SER A 124 5.25 7.87 15.82
CA SER A 124 6.43 7.23 15.23
C SER A 124 7.54 8.25 14.93
N LEU A 125 7.19 9.47 14.52
CA LEU A 125 8.15 10.55 14.30
C LEU A 125 8.77 11.02 15.62
N GLU A 126 7.99 11.14 16.70
CA GLU A 126 8.52 11.45 18.04
C GLU A 126 9.48 10.36 18.54
N GLN A 127 9.12 9.09 18.36
CA GLN A 127 9.99 7.97 18.70
C GLN A 127 11.27 7.97 17.87
N PHE A 128 11.17 8.27 16.58
CA PHE A 128 12.34 8.43 15.71
C PHE A 128 13.24 9.57 16.19
N ASP A 129 12.68 10.71 16.57
CA ASP A 129 13.42 11.87 17.11
C ASP A 129 14.20 11.49 18.38
N MET A 130 13.55 10.77 19.30
CA MET A 130 14.19 10.26 20.51
C MET A 130 15.32 9.27 20.21
N CYS A 131 15.11 8.35 19.26
CA CYS A 131 16.13 7.41 18.82
C CYS A 131 17.31 8.13 18.16
N LEU A 132 17.04 9.12 17.30
CA LEU A 132 18.07 9.91 16.63
C LEU A 132 18.93 10.66 17.66
N LYS A 133 18.29 11.28 18.66
CA LYS A 133 18.97 11.93 19.78
C LYS A 133 19.88 10.98 20.54
N SER A 134 19.43 9.75 20.78
CA SER A 134 20.18 8.75 21.55
C SER A 134 21.33 8.12 20.75
N MET A 135 21.11 7.85 19.46
CA MET A 135 22.03 7.06 18.64
C MET A 135 23.01 7.93 17.85
N ALA A 136 22.61 9.14 17.46
CA ALA A 136 23.40 10.07 16.67
C ALA A 136 23.17 11.53 17.14
N PRO A 137 23.62 11.89 18.36
CA PRO A 137 23.35 13.21 18.94
C PRO A 137 23.93 14.37 18.12
N GLU A 138 25.03 14.15 17.41
CA GLU A 138 25.62 15.17 16.52
C GLU A 138 24.72 15.48 15.32
N ILE A 139 24.07 14.46 14.75
CA ILE A 139 23.09 14.64 13.67
C ILE A 139 21.81 15.28 14.24
N TYR A 140 21.38 14.82 15.41
CA TYR A 140 20.21 15.38 16.09
C TYR A 140 20.34 16.88 16.34
N GLN A 141 21.50 17.36 16.79
CA GLN A 141 21.72 18.79 17.04
C GLN A 141 21.73 19.66 15.78
N HIS A 142 21.88 19.05 14.60
CA HIS A 142 21.92 19.78 13.35
C HIS A 142 20.51 20.09 12.79
N PHE A 143 19.53 19.25 13.10
CA PHE A 143 18.12 19.39 12.70
C PHE A 143 17.29 20.06 13.80
#